data_AF-A0A5B8FTP4-F1
#
_entry.id   AF-A0A5B8FTP4-F1
#
_cell.length_a   1.000
_cell.length_b   1.000
_cell.length_c   1.000
_cell.angle_alpha   90.00
_cell.angle_beta   90.00
_cell.angle_gamma   90.00
#
_symmetry.space_group_name_H-M   'P 1'
#
loop_
_entity.id
_entity.type
_entity.pdbx_description
1 polymer ?
#
loop_
_entity_poly.entity_id
_entity_poly.type
_entity_poly.pdbx_seq_one_letter_code
_entity_poly.pdbx_strand_id
1 'polypeptide(L)'
;MPPTRAAPRPTGRPAPTPPESRALPMKPALLPLFAALLAVSACERPLETEYREYTNLLASTNRMRTDYDPPDAPVTRDGLIRDFETVALHSEEEAEEDRPKSSPAKPLTRWETPIRLRVFVSEAMEREDFEQSLAWIRETTARLTALSGVPIRVVTSGPLERNTSEGTITLFLADEDGRVQLADGFERRSGKPTRLSRRLRHHPGRVVCYFIPVEDDEDRIERALVLIPTETRDALRHACIQEEITQVMGLYNDADDVRPSMFNDDQEFALLTRHDELLLRMLYDPALKTGMTAEDARPLLPAVADRALAADAAGRDTPLRAPAGDAPTVR
;
A
#
# COMPACT_ATOMS: atom_id res chain seq x y z
N MET A 1 15.48 58.01 71.51
CA MET A 1 16.93 58.23 71.30
C MET A 1 17.40 57.34 70.15
N PRO A 2 18.19 57.88 69.20
CA PRO A 2 18.90 57.12 68.17
C PRO A 2 20.22 56.55 68.76
N PRO A 3 21.19 56.09 67.96
CA PRO A 3 21.22 54.89 67.12
C PRO A 3 22.38 53.96 67.53
N THR A 4 22.49 52.75 66.97
CA THR A 4 23.82 52.14 66.77
C THR A 4 23.83 51.24 65.55
N ARG A 5 24.77 51.53 64.65
CA ARG A 5 25.03 50.89 63.36
C ARG A 5 26.38 50.17 63.48
N ALA A 6 26.41 48.87 63.20
CA ALA A 6 27.59 48.06 62.82
C ALA A 6 27.10 46.60 62.68
N ALA A 7 27.52 45.74 61.76
CA ALA A 7 28.43 45.77 60.61
C ALA A 7 28.03 44.55 59.73
N PRO A 8 28.34 44.52 58.42
CA PRO A 8 27.94 43.41 57.55
C PRO A 8 28.83 42.18 57.79
N ARG A 9 28.22 40.99 57.82
CA ARG A 9 28.88 39.68 57.91
C ARG A 9 28.71 38.89 56.59
N PRO A 10 29.64 37.96 56.31
CA PRO A 10 30.20 37.78 54.97
C PRO A 10 29.35 36.92 54.04
N THR A 11 29.40 37.28 52.77
CA THR A 11 28.88 36.55 51.62
C THR A 11 29.41 35.12 51.57
N GLY A 12 28.48 34.18 51.42
CA GLY A 12 28.74 32.76 51.27
C GLY A 12 29.58 32.40 50.05
N ARG A 13 30.17 31.20 50.13
CA ARG A 13 31.09 30.56 49.19
C ARG A 13 30.84 30.86 47.71
N PRO A 14 31.90 31.06 46.90
CA PRO A 14 31.78 31.02 45.45
C PRO A 14 31.33 29.62 44.99
N ALA A 15 30.36 29.60 44.09
CA ALA A 15 29.94 28.39 43.36
C ALA A 15 31.13 27.86 42.53
N PRO A 16 31.27 26.53 42.37
CA PRO A 16 32.33 25.97 41.53
C PRO A 16 32.13 26.40 40.07
N THR A 17 33.16 27.01 39.50
CA THR A 17 33.26 27.30 38.06
C THR A 17 33.18 26.00 37.25
N PRO A 18 32.40 25.98 36.14
CA PRO A 18 32.42 24.85 35.23
C PRO A 18 33.84 24.66 34.66
N PRO A 19 34.29 23.43 34.40
CA PRO A 19 35.61 23.20 33.83
C PRO A 19 35.71 23.89 32.47
N GLU A 20 36.76 24.70 32.28
CA GLU A 20 37.15 25.22 30.97
C GLU A 20 37.28 24.05 30.00
N SER A 21 36.38 23.99 29.01
CA SER A 21 36.54 23.15 27.84
C SER A 21 37.78 23.63 27.08
N ARG A 22 38.92 22.98 27.33
CA ARG A 22 40.09 23.07 26.45
C ARG A 22 39.69 22.54 25.08
N ALA A 23 39.34 23.45 24.17
CA ALA A 23 39.27 23.15 22.76
C ALA A 23 40.66 22.67 22.32
N LEU A 24 40.77 21.39 21.95
CA LEU A 24 41.96 20.87 21.30
C LEU A 24 42.12 21.62 19.96
N PRO A 25 43.32 22.11 19.59
CA PRO A 25 43.52 22.78 18.32
C PRO A 25 43.36 21.77 17.19
N MET A 26 42.22 21.84 16.51
CA MET A 26 41.94 21.02 15.33
C MET A 26 42.90 21.47 14.22
N LYS A 27 43.77 20.55 13.76
CA LYS A 27 44.74 20.84 12.70
C LYS A 27 43.98 21.24 11.41
N PRO A 28 44.39 22.32 10.70
CA PRO A 28 43.68 22.84 9.51
C PRO A 28 43.65 21.87 8.32
N ALA A 29 44.41 20.77 8.37
CA ALA A 29 44.45 19.75 7.32
C ALA A 29 43.29 18.72 7.36
N LEU A 30 42.44 18.74 8.40
CA LEU A 30 41.32 17.79 8.54
C LEU A 30 39.95 18.37 8.12
N LEU A 31 39.84 19.68 7.89
CA LEU A 31 38.62 20.30 7.37
C LEU A 31 38.19 19.78 5.98
N PRO A 32 39.07 19.60 4.97
CA PRO A 32 38.63 19.15 3.66
C PRO A 32 38.23 17.68 3.65
N LEU A 33 38.78 16.86 4.55
CA LEU A 33 38.41 15.45 4.69
C LEU A 33 37.03 15.30 5.34
N PHE A 34 36.68 16.15 6.31
CA PHE A 34 35.33 16.20 6.89
C PHE A 34 34.29 16.75 5.90
N ALA A 35 34.65 17.76 5.10
CA ALA A 35 33.78 18.26 4.03
C ALA A 35 33.54 17.21 2.93
N ALA A 36 34.55 16.41 2.59
CA ALA A 36 34.41 15.30 1.65
C ALA A 36 33.59 14.14 2.23
N LEU A 37 33.71 13.81 3.53
CA LEU A 37 32.84 12.81 4.18
C LEU A 37 31.38 13.30 4.32
N LEU A 38 31.16 14.60 4.52
CA LEU A 38 29.82 15.19 4.52
C LEU A 38 29.22 15.22 3.10
N ALA A 39 30.04 15.41 2.05
CA ALA A 39 29.60 15.36 0.66
C ALA A 39 29.19 13.93 0.21
N VAL A 40 29.73 12.88 0.84
CA VAL A 40 29.38 11.48 0.55
C VAL A 40 28.12 11.03 1.32
N SER A 41 27.64 11.81 2.30
CA SER A 41 26.45 11.47 3.11
C SER A 41 25.14 12.09 2.60
N ALA A 42 25.13 12.67 1.39
CA ALA A 42 23.97 13.44 0.88
C ALA A 42 23.55 13.12 -0.56
N CYS A 43 23.95 11.96 -1.11
CA CYS A 43 23.24 11.41 -2.28
C CYS A 43 22.09 10.56 -1.76
N GLU A 44 20.99 11.21 -1.41
CA GLU A 44 19.70 10.55 -1.34
C GLU A 44 19.48 9.89 -2.70
N ARG A 45 19.36 8.56 -2.73
CA ARG A 45 19.20 7.83 -3.99
C ARG A 45 17.82 8.18 -4.55
N PRO A 46 17.68 8.45 -5.86
CA PRO A 46 16.36 8.65 -6.44
C PRO A 46 15.51 7.40 -6.20
N LEU A 47 14.30 7.57 -5.67
CA LEU A 47 13.40 6.47 -5.32
C LEU A 47 13.11 5.53 -6.51
N GLU A 48 13.07 6.06 -7.73
CA GLU A 48 12.97 5.27 -8.97
C GLU A 48 14.14 4.28 -9.14
N THR A 49 15.36 4.67 -8.74
CA THR A 49 16.51 3.75 -8.76
C THR A 49 16.37 2.66 -7.71
N GLU A 50 15.87 3.00 -6.51
CA GLU A 50 15.61 2.02 -5.45
C GLU A 50 14.56 0.99 -5.89
N TYR A 51 13.44 1.43 -6.47
CA TYR A 51 12.39 0.53 -6.96
C TYR A 51 12.85 -0.34 -8.12
N ARG A 52 13.70 0.18 -9.02
CA ARG A 52 14.29 -0.62 -10.08
C ARG A 52 15.23 -1.70 -9.53
N GLU A 53 16.10 -1.36 -8.58
CA GLU A 53 16.99 -2.32 -7.92
C GLU A 53 16.19 -3.39 -7.16
N TYR A 54 15.12 -2.98 -6.47
CA TYR A 54 14.20 -3.88 -5.79
C TYR A 54 13.51 -4.85 -6.75
N THR A 55 12.94 -4.35 -7.85
CA THR A 55 12.28 -5.18 -8.87
C THR A 55 13.26 -6.18 -9.49
N ASN A 56 14.49 -5.76 -9.78
CA ASN A 56 15.54 -6.64 -10.31
C ASN A 56 15.92 -7.74 -9.32
N LEU A 57 16.01 -7.41 -8.02
CA LEU A 57 16.29 -8.38 -6.97
C LEU A 57 15.18 -9.44 -6.89
N LEU A 58 13.92 -9.02 -6.87
CA LEU A 58 12.77 -9.92 -6.87
C LEU A 58 12.80 -10.84 -8.10
N ALA A 59 12.91 -10.28 -9.29
CA ALA A 59 12.97 -11.05 -10.53
C ALA A 59 14.14 -12.07 -10.53
N SER A 60 15.32 -11.69 -10.00
CA SER A 60 16.48 -12.58 -9.91
C SER A 60 16.30 -13.77 -8.97
N THR A 61 15.32 -13.69 -8.05
CA THR A 61 15.00 -14.72 -7.06
C THR A 61 13.73 -15.51 -7.40
N ASN A 62 13.31 -15.48 -8.68
CA ASN A 62 12.10 -16.12 -9.18
C ASN A 62 10.81 -15.60 -8.51
N ARG A 63 10.83 -14.34 -8.08
CA ARG A 63 9.66 -13.57 -7.66
C ARG A 63 9.17 -12.70 -8.83
N MET A 64 8.11 -11.92 -8.63
CA MET A 64 7.46 -11.14 -9.69
C MET A 64 6.98 -12.01 -10.87
N ARG A 65 6.57 -13.25 -10.58
CA ARG A 65 6.05 -14.19 -11.57
C ARG A 65 4.72 -13.66 -12.13
N THR A 66 4.47 -13.91 -13.40
CA THR A 66 3.23 -13.52 -14.10
C THR A 66 2.38 -14.73 -14.48
N ASP A 67 2.67 -15.89 -13.89
CA ASP A 67 1.94 -17.13 -14.10
C ASP A 67 0.51 -17.01 -13.56
N TYR A 68 -0.49 -17.25 -14.41
CA TYR A 68 -1.88 -17.22 -13.99
C TYR A 68 -2.28 -18.46 -13.15
N ASP A 69 -1.96 -19.67 -13.61
CA ASP A 69 -2.26 -20.93 -12.91
C ASP A 69 -0.98 -21.78 -12.80
N PRO A 70 -0.09 -21.44 -11.86
CA PRO A 70 1.23 -22.03 -11.75
C PRO A 70 1.16 -23.54 -11.41
N PRO A 71 1.84 -24.42 -12.16
CA PRO A 71 1.75 -25.87 -11.95
C PRO A 71 2.38 -26.35 -10.64
N ASP A 72 3.27 -25.55 -10.05
CA ASP A 72 3.94 -25.80 -8.77
C ASP A 72 3.15 -25.28 -7.56
N ALA A 73 1.99 -24.66 -7.78
CA ALA A 73 1.07 -24.19 -6.74
C ALA A 73 -0.39 -24.41 -7.17
N PRO A 74 -0.84 -25.68 -7.32
CA PRO A 74 -2.18 -25.95 -7.81
C PRO A 74 -3.25 -25.46 -6.83
N VAL A 75 -4.29 -24.81 -7.37
CA VAL A 75 -5.45 -24.39 -6.59
C VAL A 75 -6.16 -25.62 -6.01
N THR A 76 -6.39 -25.61 -4.70
CA THR A 76 -7.20 -26.61 -4.00
C THR A 76 -8.35 -25.96 -3.25
N ARG A 77 -9.43 -26.71 -3.06
CA ARG A 77 -10.60 -26.25 -2.31
C ARG A 77 -10.25 -25.86 -0.88
N ASP A 78 -9.48 -26.69 -0.19
CA ASP A 78 -9.09 -26.43 1.21
C ASP A 78 -8.12 -25.26 1.32
N GLY A 79 -7.23 -25.10 0.33
CA GLY A 79 -6.40 -23.89 0.19
C GLY A 79 -7.25 -22.63 0.07
N LEU A 80 -8.21 -22.60 -0.87
CA LEU A 80 -9.12 -21.46 -1.04
C LEU A 80 -9.87 -21.11 0.25
N ILE A 81 -10.35 -22.09 1.01
CA ILE A 81 -11.09 -21.84 2.25
C ILE A 81 -10.18 -21.21 3.30
N ARG A 82 -8.99 -21.78 3.51
CA ARG A 82 -8.00 -21.26 4.46
C ARG A 82 -7.57 -19.85 4.06
N ASP A 83 -7.20 -19.68 2.80
CA ASP A 83 -6.63 -18.44 2.28
C ASP A 83 -7.68 -17.33 2.21
N PHE A 84 -8.94 -17.66 1.91
CA PHE A 84 -10.04 -16.70 2.03
C PHE A 84 -10.24 -16.18 3.44
N GLU A 85 -10.18 -17.07 4.45
CA GLU A 85 -10.29 -16.66 5.85
C GLU A 85 -9.14 -15.70 6.22
N THR A 86 -7.91 -15.99 5.78
CA THR A 86 -6.75 -15.10 6.00
C THR A 86 -6.92 -13.75 5.29
N VAL A 87 -7.15 -13.76 3.98
CA VAL A 87 -7.09 -12.55 3.13
C VAL A 87 -8.30 -11.63 3.32
N ALA A 88 -9.50 -12.20 3.49
CA ALA A 88 -10.75 -11.43 3.51
C ALA A 88 -11.29 -11.13 4.92
N LEU A 89 -10.92 -11.94 5.93
CA LEU A 89 -11.51 -11.87 7.28
C LEU A 89 -10.48 -11.50 8.36
N HIS A 90 -9.31 -11.04 7.94
CA HIS A 90 -8.30 -10.43 8.79
C HIS A 90 -7.81 -9.12 8.16
N SER A 91 -7.05 -8.34 8.91
CA SER A 91 -6.38 -7.14 8.40
C SER A 91 -4.96 -7.08 8.92
N GLU A 92 -4.05 -6.47 8.17
CA GLU A 92 -2.71 -6.20 8.67
C GLU A 92 -2.72 -5.16 9.79
N GLU A 93 -2.19 -5.51 10.97
CA GLU A 93 -1.59 -4.51 11.86
C GLU A 93 -0.10 -4.39 11.55
N GLU A 94 0.37 -3.15 11.34
CA GLU A 94 1.80 -2.88 11.27
C GLU A 94 2.47 -3.45 12.52
N ALA A 95 3.51 -4.25 12.33
CA ALA A 95 4.41 -4.62 13.43
C ALA A 95 4.95 -3.33 14.07
N GLU A 96 4.61 -3.06 15.33
CA GLU A 96 5.39 -2.14 16.15
C GLU A 96 6.80 -2.74 16.32
N GLU A 97 7.86 -1.92 16.42
CA GLU A 97 9.27 -2.37 16.48
C GLU A 97 9.56 -3.50 17.51
N ASP A 98 8.68 -3.68 18.51
CA ASP A 98 8.78 -4.69 19.57
C ASP A 98 7.62 -5.71 19.62
N ARG A 99 6.74 -5.77 18.61
CA ARG A 99 5.65 -6.76 18.54
C ARG A 99 5.55 -7.44 17.17
N PRO A 100 5.44 -8.78 17.12
CA PRO A 100 5.23 -9.49 15.86
C PRO A 100 3.95 -8.99 15.18
N LYS A 101 3.92 -8.98 13.84
CA LYS A 101 2.70 -8.74 13.05
C LYS A 101 1.61 -9.66 13.60
N SER A 102 0.48 -9.08 13.99
CA SER A 102 -0.74 -9.82 14.29
C SER A 102 -1.75 -9.42 13.22
N SER A 103 -2.40 -10.38 12.60
CA SER A 103 -3.54 -10.10 11.72
C SER A 103 -4.81 -10.28 12.55
N PRO A 104 -5.36 -9.24 13.20
CA PRO A 104 -6.63 -9.38 13.91
C PRO A 104 -7.75 -9.72 12.93
N ALA A 105 -8.71 -10.51 13.41
CA ALA A 105 -9.92 -10.80 12.65
C ALA A 105 -10.71 -9.51 12.42
N LYS A 106 -11.23 -9.35 11.19
CA LYS A 106 -12.05 -8.24 10.75
C LYS A 106 -13.37 -8.80 10.17
N PRO A 107 -14.52 -8.13 10.38
CA PRO A 107 -15.74 -8.47 9.66
C PRO A 107 -15.54 -8.41 8.15
N LEU A 108 -16.32 -9.20 7.41
CA LEU A 108 -16.30 -9.21 5.96
C LEU A 108 -16.73 -7.84 5.43
N THR A 109 -15.83 -7.17 4.73
CA THR A 109 -16.08 -5.87 4.08
C THR A 109 -16.06 -6.02 2.57
N ARG A 110 -17.00 -5.39 1.86
CA ARG A 110 -16.99 -5.32 0.39
C ARG A 110 -17.83 -4.15 -0.12
N TRP A 111 -17.72 -3.87 -1.42
CA TRP A 111 -18.62 -2.93 -2.08
C TRP A 111 -19.99 -3.56 -2.32
N GLU A 112 -21.06 -2.82 -2.05
CA GLU A 112 -22.43 -3.23 -2.39
C GLU A 112 -23.05 -2.36 -3.51
N THR A 113 -22.31 -1.34 -3.94
CA THR A 113 -22.76 -0.37 -4.95
C THR A 113 -21.79 -0.28 -6.11
N PRO A 114 -22.24 0.15 -7.31
CA PRO A 114 -21.35 0.41 -8.43
C PRO A 114 -20.26 1.43 -8.09
N ILE A 115 -19.05 1.17 -8.59
CA ILE A 115 -17.85 1.93 -8.27
C ILE A 115 -17.51 2.89 -9.41
N ARG A 116 -17.18 4.14 -9.06
CA ARG A 116 -16.50 5.08 -9.95
C ARG A 116 -15.02 5.14 -9.55
N LEU A 117 -14.15 4.59 -10.39
CA LEU A 117 -12.71 4.69 -10.19
C LEU A 117 -12.21 5.96 -10.90
N ARG A 118 -11.79 6.94 -10.11
CA ARG A 118 -11.25 8.22 -10.60
C ARG A 118 -9.74 8.19 -10.58
N VAL A 119 -9.12 8.48 -11.72
CA VAL A 119 -7.65 8.49 -11.84
C VAL A 119 -7.15 9.93 -11.86
N PHE A 120 -6.19 10.22 -10.99
CA PHE A 120 -5.46 11.48 -10.91
C PHE A 120 -3.98 11.23 -11.12
N VAL A 121 -3.31 12.14 -11.82
CA VAL A 121 -1.87 12.06 -12.10
C VAL A 121 -1.17 13.30 -11.56
N SER A 122 0.08 13.15 -11.12
CA SER A 122 0.96 14.30 -10.90
C SER A 122 1.30 14.98 -12.23
N GLU A 123 1.68 16.26 -12.16
CA GLU A 123 1.93 17.08 -13.36
C GLU A 123 3.13 16.60 -14.19
N ALA A 124 4.09 15.88 -13.58
CA ALA A 124 5.33 15.44 -14.22
C ALA A 124 5.25 14.07 -14.91
N MET A 125 4.07 13.44 -14.98
CA MET A 125 3.91 12.13 -15.61
C MET A 125 3.86 12.23 -17.14
N GLU A 126 4.72 11.47 -17.83
CA GLU A 126 4.73 11.39 -19.29
C GLU A 126 3.42 10.79 -19.83
N ARG A 127 3.00 11.25 -21.01
CA ARG A 127 1.72 10.85 -21.61
C ARG A 127 1.64 9.35 -21.87
N GLU A 128 2.72 8.76 -22.36
CA GLU A 128 2.80 7.32 -22.70
C GLU A 128 2.66 6.46 -21.43
N ASP A 129 3.40 6.79 -20.37
CA ASP A 129 3.28 6.13 -19.07
C ASP A 129 1.84 6.18 -18.54
N PHE A 130 1.18 7.33 -18.67
CA PHE A 130 -0.20 7.49 -18.22
C PHE A 130 -1.17 6.63 -19.04
N GLU A 131 -1.03 6.63 -20.37
CA GLU A 131 -1.89 5.84 -21.26
C GLU A 131 -1.73 4.33 -21.01
N GLN A 132 -0.49 3.87 -20.78
CA GLN A 132 -0.20 2.49 -20.42
C GLN A 132 -0.82 2.12 -19.05
N SER A 133 -0.63 2.97 -18.03
CA SER A 133 -1.22 2.77 -16.71
C SER A 133 -2.75 2.73 -16.78
N LEU A 134 -3.36 3.59 -17.59
CA LEU A 134 -4.80 3.62 -17.80
C LEU A 134 -5.32 2.37 -18.52
N ALA A 135 -4.53 1.79 -19.44
CA ALA A 135 -4.86 0.51 -20.07
C ALA A 135 -4.91 -0.61 -19.03
N TRP A 136 -3.89 -0.73 -18.17
CA TRP A 136 -3.87 -1.71 -17.08
C TRP A 136 -5.00 -1.52 -16.08
N ILE A 137 -5.31 -0.28 -15.68
CA ILE A 137 -6.45 0.02 -14.80
C ILE A 137 -7.76 -0.44 -15.44
N ARG A 138 -7.98 -0.18 -16.73
CA ARG A 138 -9.20 -0.60 -17.45
C ARG A 138 -9.28 -2.12 -17.55
N GLU A 139 -8.17 -2.79 -17.83
CA GLU A 139 -8.11 -4.25 -17.91
C GLU A 139 -8.47 -4.87 -16.55
N THR A 140 -7.79 -4.43 -15.50
CA THR A 140 -8.00 -4.85 -14.10
C THR A 140 -9.45 -4.65 -13.69
N THR A 141 -9.99 -3.43 -13.83
CA THR A 141 -11.37 -3.13 -13.42
C THR A 141 -12.43 -3.89 -14.21
N ALA A 142 -12.21 -4.15 -15.50
CA ALA A 142 -13.09 -5.00 -16.30
C ALA A 142 -13.09 -6.45 -15.78
N ARG A 143 -11.92 -6.97 -15.42
CA ARG A 143 -11.79 -8.31 -14.83
C ARG A 143 -12.47 -8.40 -13.47
N LEU A 144 -12.19 -7.46 -12.57
CA LEU A 144 -12.83 -7.42 -11.25
C LEU A 144 -14.35 -7.29 -11.36
N THR A 145 -14.86 -6.51 -12.33
CA THR A 145 -16.30 -6.44 -12.61
C THR A 145 -16.87 -7.80 -13.01
N ALA A 146 -16.17 -8.56 -13.88
CA ALA A 146 -16.63 -9.88 -14.31
C ALA A 146 -16.64 -10.91 -13.18
N LEU A 147 -15.68 -10.84 -12.25
CA LEU A 147 -15.54 -11.77 -11.13
C LEU A 147 -16.50 -11.45 -9.97
N SER A 148 -16.65 -10.17 -9.62
CA SER A 148 -17.44 -9.72 -8.47
C SER A 148 -18.90 -9.43 -8.80
N GLY A 149 -19.21 -9.13 -10.08
CA GLY A 149 -20.51 -8.59 -10.49
C GLY A 149 -20.73 -7.11 -10.12
N VAL A 150 -19.77 -6.45 -9.46
CA VAL A 150 -19.84 -5.03 -9.12
C VAL A 150 -19.37 -4.20 -10.31
N PRO A 151 -20.21 -3.32 -10.90
CA PRO A 151 -19.78 -2.51 -12.04
C PRO A 151 -18.75 -1.46 -11.62
N ILE A 152 -17.57 -1.48 -12.25
CA ILE A 152 -16.53 -0.46 -12.06
C ILE A 152 -16.42 0.42 -13.31
N ARG A 153 -16.62 1.73 -13.15
CA ARG A 153 -16.45 2.72 -14.21
C ARG A 153 -15.21 3.57 -13.97
N VAL A 154 -14.24 3.49 -14.88
CA VAL A 154 -13.05 4.34 -14.88
C VAL A 154 -13.38 5.74 -15.41
N VAL A 155 -12.96 6.78 -14.69
CA VAL A 155 -13.18 8.20 -15.00
C VAL A 155 -11.86 8.95 -14.91
N THR A 156 -11.41 9.54 -16.02
CA THR A 156 -10.12 10.25 -16.11
C THR A 156 -10.24 11.77 -16.22
N SER A 157 -11.45 12.30 -16.15
CA SER A 157 -11.72 13.74 -16.32
C SER A 157 -12.82 14.21 -15.39
N GLY A 158 -12.69 15.43 -14.89
CA GLY A 158 -13.68 16.10 -14.05
C GLY A 158 -13.04 16.66 -12.78
N PRO A 159 -13.61 17.72 -12.19
CA PRO A 159 -13.07 18.32 -10.97
C PRO A 159 -13.05 17.28 -9.83
N LEU A 160 -12.02 17.32 -8.96
CA LEU A 160 -12.09 16.69 -7.64
C LEU A 160 -13.33 17.27 -6.95
N GLU A 161 -14.41 16.50 -6.87
CA GLU A 161 -15.56 16.90 -6.08
C GLU A 161 -15.05 17.11 -4.64
N ARG A 162 -15.37 18.26 -4.04
CA ARG A 162 -14.90 18.59 -2.68
C ARG A 162 -15.32 17.53 -1.65
N ASN A 163 -16.39 16.81 -1.95
CA ASN A 163 -16.80 15.56 -1.32
C ASN A 163 -16.59 14.45 -2.34
N THR A 164 -15.63 13.55 -2.10
CA THR A 164 -15.67 12.24 -2.76
C THR A 164 -17.01 11.61 -2.38
N SER A 165 -17.89 11.48 -3.37
CA SER A 165 -19.21 10.89 -3.18
C SER A 165 -19.04 9.39 -2.90
N GLU A 166 -20.00 8.80 -2.18
CA GLU A 166 -20.10 7.34 -2.01
C GLU A 166 -19.95 6.62 -3.38
N GLY A 167 -19.43 5.39 -3.35
CA GLY A 167 -19.16 4.62 -4.55
C GLY A 167 -17.95 5.12 -5.34
N THR A 168 -16.90 5.63 -4.69
CA THR A 168 -15.72 6.18 -5.38
C THR A 168 -14.40 5.56 -4.90
N ILE A 169 -13.62 5.02 -5.83
CA ILE A 169 -12.18 4.78 -5.65
C ILE A 169 -11.45 6.00 -6.23
N THR A 170 -10.58 6.63 -5.46
CA THR A 170 -9.72 7.73 -5.90
C THR A 170 -8.28 7.21 -6.02
N LEU A 171 -7.84 6.98 -7.24
CA LEU A 171 -6.50 6.47 -7.54
C LEU A 171 -5.59 7.63 -7.93
N PHE A 172 -4.48 7.78 -7.22
CA PHE A 172 -3.43 8.76 -7.48
C PHE A 172 -2.19 8.07 -8.02
N LEU A 173 -1.80 8.41 -9.25
CA LEU A 173 -0.47 8.17 -9.78
C LEU A 173 0.35 9.42 -9.46
N ALA A 174 1.16 9.39 -8.40
CA ALA A 174 1.82 10.60 -7.90
C ALA A 174 3.31 10.39 -7.62
N ASP A 175 4.14 11.29 -8.17
CA ASP A 175 5.53 11.49 -7.75
C ASP A 175 5.61 12.08 -6.33
N GLU A 176 6.82 12.27 -5.84
CA GLU A 176 7.10 12.86 -4.53
C GLU A 176 6.38 14.20 -4.31
N ASP A 177 6.48 15.14 -5.25
CA ASP A 177 5.84 16.45 -5.15
C ASP A 177 4.31 16.32 -5.11
N GLY A 178 3.73 15.45 -5.94
CA GLY A 178 2.32 15.14 -5.94
C GLY A 178 1.86 14.55 -4.60
N ARG A 179 2.63 13.63 -4.01
CA ARG A 179 2.34 13.07 -2.68
C ARG A 179 2.39 14.15 -1.59
N VAL A 180 3.37 15.05 -1.62
CA VAL A 180 3.46 16.19 -0.69
C VAL A 180 2.24 17.10 -0.83
N GLN A 181 1.81 17.43 -2.05
CA GLN A 181 0.63 18.25 -2.28
C GLN A 181 -0.67 17.58 -1.78
N LEU A 182 -0.79 16.26 -1.97
CA LEU A 182 -1.89 15.47 -1.42
C LEU A 182 -1.88 15.52 0.11
N ALA A 183 -0.72 15.31 0.73
CA ALA A 183 -0.55 15.40 2.19
C ALA A 183 -1.02 16.76 2.71
N ASP A 184 -0.57 17.86 2.10
CA ASP A 184 -1.00 19.21 2.48
C ASP A 184 -2.51 19.41 2.30
N GLY A 185 -3.10 18.82 1.26
CA GLY A 185 -4.55 18.83 1.03
C GLY A 185 -5.34 18.14 2.13
N PHE A 186 -4.85 17.00 2.62
CA PHE A 186 -5.45 16.29 3.77
C PHE A 186 -5.27 17.07 5.07
N GLU A 187 -4.10 17.64 5.31
CA GLU A 187 -3.80 18.43 6.51
C GLU A 187 -4.64 19.71 6.58
N ARG A 188 -4.84 20.41 5.46
CA ARG A 188 -5.74 21.57 5.40
C ARG A 188 -7.18 21.21 5.76
N ARG A 189 -7.66 20.04 5.35
CA ARG A 189 -9.04 19.58 5.62
C ARG A 189 -9.21 19.10 7.06
N SER A 190 -8.22 18.39 7.59
CA SER A 190 -8.25 17.83 8.95
C SER A 190 -7.76 18.82 10.02
N GLY A 191 -7.11 19.91 9.62
CA GLY A 191 -6.52 20.92 10.49
C GLY A 191 -5.21 20.49 11.17
N LYS A 192 -4.69 19.29 10.90
CA LYS A 192 -3.47 18.74 11.51
C LYS A 192 -2.84 17.60 10.69
N PRO A 193 -1.55 17.28 10.88
CA PRO A 193 -0.94 16.06 10.33
C PRO A 193 -1.68 14.78 10.74
N THR A 194 -2.07 13.97 9.76
CA THR A 194 -2.70 12.67 9.94
C THR A 194 -1.69 11.53 9.70
N ARG A 195 -2.05 10.28 10.04
CA ARG A 195 -1.20 9.12 9.69
C ARG A 195 -1.00 9.03 8.17
N LEU A 196 -2.08 9.24 7.42
CA LEU A 196 -2.07 9.29 5.95
C LEU A 196 -1.17 10.41 5.43
N SER A 197 -1.30 11.64 5.92
CA SER A 197 -0.48 12.75 5.40
C SER A 197 1.02 12.55 5.70
N ARG A 198 1.36 11.94 6.84
CA ARG A 198 2.74 11.55 7.15
C ARG A 198 3.27 10.46 6.20
N ARG A 199 2.47 9.42 5.92
CA ARG A 199 2.85 8.36 4.96
C ARG A 199 3.02 8.91 3.54
N LEU A 200 2.15 9.82 3.10
CA LEU A 200 2.27 10.51 1.81
C LEU A 200 3.58 11.31 1.73
N ARG A 201 3.88 12.09 2.77
CA ARG A 201 5.05 12.98 2.79
C ARG A 201 6.38 12.24 2.93
N HIS A 202 6.40 11.17 3.74
CA HIS A 202 7.60 10.41 4.05
C HIS A 202 7.40 8.97 3.61
N HIS A 203 7.23 8.78 2.30
CA HIS A 203 7.02 7.47 1.71
C HIS A 203 8.30 6.63 1.89
N PRO A 204 8.29 5.59 2.74
CA PRO A 204 9.47 4.78 2.90
C PRO A 204 9.62 3.91 1.65
N GLY A 205 10.79 3.83 1.03
CA GLY A 205 11.01 3.01 -0.17
C GLY A 205 10.72 1.51 -0.02
N ARG A 206 10.46 1.02 1.21
CA ARG A 206 10.01 -0.35 1.47
C ARG A 206 8.51 -0.59 1.24
N VAL A 207 7.69 0.46 1.34
CA VAL A 207 6.27 0.41 0.95
C VAL A 207 6.26 0.90 -0.48
N VAL A 208 5.72 0.11 -1.41
CA VAL A 208 5.76 0.44 -2.83
C VAL A 208 4.49 1.17 -3.25
N CYS A 209 3.34 0.64 -2.89
CA CYS A 209 2.02 1.23 -3.10
C CYS A 209 1.19 1.00 -1.82
N TYR A 210 0.04 1.68 -1.71
CA TYR A 210 -0.94 1.36 -0.66
C TYR A 210 -2.33 1.87 -0.99
N PHE A 211 -3.31 1.25 -0.34
CA PHE A 211 -4.70 1.65 -0.35
C PHE A 211 -5.22 2.01 1.04
N ILE A 212 -6.33 2.75 1.07
CA ILE A 212 -7.08 3.08 2.29
C ILE A 212 -8.57 2.97 1.98
N PRO A 213 -9.27 1.96 2.53
CA PRO A 213 -10.72 1.90 2.45
C PRO A 213 -11.34 2.82 3.50
N VAL A 214 -12.54 3.30 3.20
CA VAL A 214 -13.44 3.98 4.13
C VAL A 214 -14.72 3.18 4.15
N GLU A 215 -15.01 2.62 5.31
CA GLU A 215 -16.18 1.80 5.59
C GLU A 215 -17.24 2.60 6.33
N ASP A 216 -18.50 2.24 6.17
CA ASP A 216 -19.59 2.72 7.01
C ASP A 216 -19.73 1.90 8.30
N ASP A 217 -20.74 2.24 9.12
CA ASP A 217 -21.01 1.57 10.40
C ASP A 217 -21.48 0.11 10.23
N GLU A 218 -21.75 -0.34 9.00
CA GLU A 218 -22.13 -1.70 8.65
C GLU A 218 -21.07 -2.45 7.83
N ASP A 219 -19.81 -2.01 7.92
CA ASP A 219 -18.64 -2.62 7.26
C ASP A 219 -18.71 -2.60 5.72
N ARG A 220 -19.61 -1.79 5.11
CA ARG A 220 -19.65 -1.64 3.65
C ARG A 220 -18.61 -0.62 3.22
N ILE A 221 -17.91 -0.93 2.13
CA ILE A 221 -16.95 0.00 1.55
C ILE A 221 -17.73 1.12 0.84
N GLU A 222 -17.54 2.36 1.28
CA GLU A 222 -18.17 3.53 0.66
C GLU A 222 -17.21 4.27 -0.27
N ARG A 223 -15.94 4.34 0.12
CA ARG A 223 -14.89 5.06 -0.59
C ARG A 223 -13.56 4.34 -0.41
N ALA A 224 -12.65 4.51 -1.36
CA ALA A 224 -11.27 4.11 -1.17
C ALA A 224 -10.31 5.14 -1.79
N LEU A 225 -9.11 5.22 -1.22
CA LEU A 225 -7.96 5.88 -1.83
C LEU A 225 -6.95 4.81 -2.22
N VAL A 226 -6.38 4.93 -3.42
CA VAL A 226 -5.25 4.13 -3.87
C VAL A 226 -4.14 5.10 -4.26
N LEU A 227 -2.92 4.85 -3.79
CA LEU A 227 -1.74 5.60 -4.18
C LEU A 227 -0.71 4.67 -4.82
N ILE A 228 -0.28 5.03 -6.01
CA ILE A 228 0.79 4.35 -6.72
C ILE A 228 1.85 5.41 -7.08
N PRO A 229 3.06 5.33 -6.49
CA PRO A 229 4.16 6.21 -6.85
C PRO A 229 4.51 6.11 -8.33
N THR A 230 4.69 7.23 -9.02
CA THR A 230 5.11 7.21 -10.43
C THR A 230 6.54 6.73 -10.61
N GLU A 231 7.32 6.66 -9.53
CA GLU A 231 8.65 6.06 -9.47
C GLU A 231 8.59 4.53 -9.64
N THR A 232 7.44 3.88 -9.41
CA THR A 232 7.21 2.48 -9.82
C THR A 232 7.08 2.46 -11.34
N ARG A 233 7.80 1.60 -12.05
CA ARG A 233 7.79 1.50 -13.53
C ARG A 233 7.39 0.09 -13.96
N ASP A 234 6.94 -0.05 -15.21
CA ASP A 234 6.76 -1.32 -15.91
C ASP A 234 6.01 -2.38 -15.07
N ALA A 235 6.63 -3.55 -14.86
CA ALA A 235 6.05 -4.67 -14.13
C ALA A 235 5.65 -4.33 -12.68
N LEU A 236 6.44 -3.51 -11.98
CA LEU A 236 6.14 -3.12 -10.60
C LEU A 236 4.91 -2.20 -10.53
N ARG A 237 4.79 -1.26 -11.48
CA ARG A 237 3.61 -0.41 -11.57
C ARG A 237 2.36 -1.23 -11.91
N HIS A 238 2.49 -2.17 -12.83
CA HIS A 238 1.38 -3.05 -13.19
C HIS A 238 0.94 -3.91 -12.00
N ALA A 239 1.89 -4.46 -11.24
CA ALA A 239 1.60 -5.22 -10.01
C ALA A 239 0.82 -4.37 -9.00
N CYS A 240 1.33 -3.18 -8.66
CA CYS A 240 0.63 -2.24 -7.79
C CYS A 240 -0.79 -1.88 -8.29
N ILE A 241 -0.99 -1.72 -9.60
CA ILE A 241 -2.33 -1.45 -10.14
C ILE A 241 -3.27 -2.63 -9.87
N GLN A 242 -2.82 -3.87 -10.10
CA GLN A 242 -3.66 -5.04 -9.90
C GLN A 242 -3.93 -5.30 -8.43
N GLU A 243 -2.89 -5.30 -7.61
CA GLU A 243 -2.95 -5.54 -6.17
C GLU A 243 -3.87 -4.53 -5.49
N GLU A 244 -3.56 -3.24 -5.58
CA GLU A 244 -4.25 -2.20 -4.83
C GLU A 244 -5.73 -2.08 -5.21
N ILE A 245 -6.06 -2.22 -6.51
CA ILE A 245 -7.46 -2.18 -6.96
C ILE A 245 -8.21 -3.44 -6.54
N THR A 246 -7.54 -4.60 -6.49
CA THR A 246 -8.16 -5.85 -6.04
C THR A 246 -8.36 -5.86 -4.54
N GLN A 247 -7.36 -5.45 -3.75
CA GLN A 247 -7.44 -5.40 -2.30
C GLN A 247 -8.56 -4.46 -1.83
N VAL A 248 -8.72 -3.27 -2.44
CA VAL A 248 -9.84 -2.36 -2.12
C VAL A 248 -11.22 -2.93 -2.45
N MET A 249 -11.33 -4.09 -3.11
CA MET A 249 -12.61 -4.80 -3.24
C MET A 249 -13.04 -5.49 -1.95
N GLY A 250 -12.15 -5.63 -0.96
CA GLY A 250 -12.37 -6.25 0.35
C GLY A 250 -11.39 -7.37 0.73
N LEU A 251 -10.31 -7.56 -0.03
CA LEU A 251 -9.27 -8.57 0.20
C LEU A 251 -8.04 -7.89 0.81
N TYR A 252 -8.12 -7.46 2.06
CA TYR A 252 -7.18 -6.48 2.62
C TYR A 252 -5.89 -7.03 3.20
N ASN A 253 -5.84 -8.31 3.54
CA ASN A 253 -4.72 -8.85 4.29
C ASN A 253 -3.77 -9.62 3.39
N ASP A 254 -2.50 -9.23 3.45
CA ASP A 254 -1.39 -9.98 2.88
C ASP A 254 -0.82 -10.96 3.92
N ALA A 255 -0.34 -12.12 3.45
CA ALA A 255 0.27 -13.12 4.31
C ALA A 255 1.23 -14.05 3.53
N ASP A 256 2.38 -14.33 4.13
CA ASP A 256 3.47 -15.14 3.54
C ASP A 256 3.04 -16.53 3.04
N ASP A 257 1.99 -17.13 3.61
CA ASP A 257 1.56 -18.50 3.34
C ASP A 257 0.42 -18.63 2.31
N VAL A 258 -0.07 -17.50 1.78
CA VAL A 258 -1.07 -17.49 0.72
C VAL A 258 -0.37 -17.73 -0.61
N ARG A 259 -0.52 -18.93 -1.19
CA ARG A 259 0.20 -19.33 -2.41
C ARG A 259 -0.63 -20.28 -3.28
N PRO A 260 -0.79 -20.02 -4.59
CA PRO A 260 -0.26 -18.86 -5.33
C PRO A 260 -1.13 -17.63 -5.10
N SER A 261 -0.53 -16.45 -4.92
CA SER A 261 -1.31 -15.24 -4.65
C SER A 261 -0.45 -13.99 -4.80
N MET A 262 -1.06 -12.91 -5.28
CA MET A 262 -0.48 -11.56 -5.16
C MET A 262 -0.52 -11.03 -3.73
N PHE A 263 -1.46 -11.52 -2.90
CA PHE A 263 -1.55 -11.22 -1.47
C PHE A 263 -0.51 -11.98 -0.63
N ASN A 264 0.54 -12.48 -1.29
CA ASN A 264 1.72 -12.99 -0.63
C ASN A 264 2.67 -11.83 -0.39
N ASP A 265 2.97 -11.56 0.89
CA ASP A 265 3.86 -10.49 1.37
C ASP A 265 5.26 -10.51 0.73
N ASP A 266 5.63 -11.63 0.10
CA ASP A 266 6.94 -11.86 -0.48
C ASP A 266 7.05 -11.51 -1.98
N GLN A 267 5.95 -11.07 -2.61
CA GLN A 267 5.85 -10.69 -4.04
C GLN A 267 6.26 -11.82 -5.00
N GLU A 268 6.03 -13.09 -4.66
CA GLU A 268 6.26 -14.20 -5.59
C GLU A 268 5.50 -14.01 -6.91
N PHE A 269 4.24 -13.56 -6.85
CA PHE A 269 3.37 -13.31 -8.02
C PHE A 269 3.07 -11.82 -8.18
N ALA A 270 3.43 -11.26 -9.33
CA ALA A 270 3.23 -9.84 -9.64
C ALA A 270 1.80 -9.52 -10.11
N LEU A 271 1.04 -10.51 -10.61
CA LEU A 271 -0.26 -10.31 -11.24
C LEU A 271 -1.29 -11.30 -10.68
N LEU A 272 -2.57 -11.03 -10.94
CA LEU A 272 -3.70 -11.86 -10.53
C LEU A 272 -3.50 -13.30 -11.00
N THR A 273 -3.43 -14.21 -10.03
CA THR A 273 -3.46 -15.64 -10.27
C THR A 273 -4.90 -16.14 -10.31
N ARG A 274 -5.10 -17.36 -10.80
CA ARG A 274 -6.39 -18.05 -10.75
C ARG A 274 -6.91 -18.18 -9.31
N HIS A 275 -6.01 -18.33 -8.34
CA HIS A 275 -6.36 -18.39 -6.93
C HIS A 275 -6.96 -17.06 -6.46
N ASP A 276 -6.31 -15.93 -6.73
CA ASP A 276 -6.77 -14.59 -6.33
C ASP A 276 -8.17 -14.27 -6.88
N GLU A 277 -8.40 -14.63 -8.14
CA GLU A 277 -9.71 -14.43 -8.77
C GLU A 277 -10.80 -15.30 -8.15
N LEU A 278 -10.47 -16.51 -7.71
CA LEU A 278 -11.38 -17.37 -6.96
C LEU A 278 -11.67 -16.81 -5.57
N LEU A 279 -10.68 -16.25 -4.87
CA LEU A 279 -10.89 -15.56 -3.59
C LEU A 279 -11.86 -14.37 -3.76
N LEU A 280 -11.68 -13.57 -4.81
CA LEU A 280 -12.59 -12.47 -5.11
C LEU A 280 -14.00 -12.97 -5.43
N ARG A 281 -14.15 -14.05 -6.20
CA ARG A 281 -15.46 -14.67 -6.44
C ARG A 281 -16.13 -15.15 -5.16
N MET A 282 -15.35 -15.75 -4.25
CA MET A 282 -15.84 -16.16 -2.95
C MET A 282 -16.33 -14.95 -2.15
N LEU A 283 -15.58 -13.85 -2.14
CA LEU A 283 -15.92 -12.61 -1.42
C LEU A 283 -17.29 -12.07 -1.86
N TYR A 284 -17.60 -12.17 -3.15
CA TYR A 284 -18.86 -11.69 -3.73
C TYR A 284 -19.94 -12.77 -3.87
N ASP A 285 -19.73 -13.95 -3.28
CA ASP A 285 -20.76 -14.98 -3.23
C ASP A 285 -21.98 -14.48 -2.43
N PRO A 286 -23.22 -14.70 -2.93
CA PRO A 286 -24.42 -14.22 -2.25
C PRO A 286 -24.65 -14.79 -0.84
N ALA A 287 -24.05 -15.93 -0.49
CA ALA A 287 -24.16 -16.52 0.84
C ALA A 287 -23.35 -15.74 1.88
N LEU A 288 -22.25 -15.10 1.47
CA LEU A 288 -21.47 -14.23 2.33
C LEU A 288 -22.09 -12.84 2.35
N LYS A 289 -22.22 -12.25 3.53
CA LYS A 289 -22.82 -10.92 3.76
C LYS A 289 -21.81 -10.00 4.42
N THR A 290 -21.86 -8.74 4.06
CA THR A 290 -21.07 -7.69 4.71
C THR A 290 -21.35 -7.67 6.21
N GLY A 291 -20.31 -7.48 7.02
CA GLY A 291 -20.36 -7.54 8.48
C GLY A 291 -20.31 -8.94 9.09
N MET A 292 -20.28 -10.02 8.28
CA MET A 292 -20.08 -11.37 8.81
C MET A 292 -18.71 -11.50 9.48
N THR A 293 -18.67 -12.04 10.70
CA THR A 293 -17.41 -12.38 11.34
C THR A 293 -16.77 -13.62 10.70
N ALA A 294 -15.49 -13.87 10.99
CA ALA A 294 -14.85 -15.13 10.62
C ALA A 294 -15.61 -16.36 11.13
N GLU A 295 -16.21 -16.29 12.32
CA GLU A 295 -17.01 -17.38 12.88
C GLU A 295 -18.31 -17.63 12.09
N ASP A 296 -18.99 -16.57 11.66
CA ASP A 296 -20.22 -16.67 10.86
C ASP A 296 -19.96 -17.17 9.45
N ALA A 297 -18.87 -16.72 8.83
CA ALA A 297 -18.52 -17.04 7.45
C ALA A 297 -17.97 -18.47 7.31
N ARG A 298 -17.13 -18.94 8.25
CA ARG A 298 -16.44 -20.23 8.22
C ARG A 298 -17.31 -21.44 7.85
N PRO A 299 -18.52 -21.65 8.43
CA PRO A 299 -19.37 -22.77 8.04
C PRO A 299 -19.92 -22.68 6.60
N LEU A 300 -19.91 -21.51 5.99
CA LEU A 300 -20.40 -21.26 4.62
C LEU A 300 -19.29 -21.45 3.57
N LEU A 301 -18.02 -21.20 3.93
CA LEU A 301 -16.88 -21.22 3.01
C LEU A 301 -16.76 -22.50 2.18
N PRO A 302 -17.00 -23.72 2.71
CA PRO A 302 -16.93 -24.94 1.91
C PRO A 302 -17.84 -24.90 0.67
N ALA A 303 -19.10 -24.51 0.86
CA ALA A 303 -20.06 -24.44 -0.26
C ALA A 303 -19.80 -23.23 -1.18
N VAL A 304 -19.25 -22.14 -0.65
CA VAL A 304 -18.84 -20.95 -1.41
C VAL A 304 -17.66 -21.28 -2.34
N ALA A 305 -16.62 -21.96 -1.82
CA ALA A 305 -15.48 -22.42 -2.61
C ALA A 305 -15.89 -23.37 -3.74
N ASP A 306 -16.80 -24.32 -3.46
CA ASP A 306 -17.35 -25.23 -4.49
C ASP A 306 -18.05 -24.47 -5.63
N ARG A 307 -18.81 -23.41 -5.30
CA ARG A 307 -19.46 -22.57 -6.32
C ARG A 307 -18.47 -21.75 -7.11
N ALA A 308 -17.44 -21.19 -6.47
CA ALA A 308 -16.39 -20.43 -7.15
C ALA A 308 -15.64 -21.32 -8.18
N LEU A 309 -15.21 -22.52 -7.75
CA LEU A 309 -14.55 -23.52 -8.61
C LEU A 309 -15.44 -23.98 -9.77
N ALA A 310 -16.72 -24.28 -9.50
CA ALA A 310 -17.66 -24.66 -10.55
C ALA A 310 -17.91 -23.53 -11.55
N ALA A 311 -17.90 -22.28 -11.09
CA ALA A 311 -18.09 -21.12 -11.94
C ALA A 311 -16.87 -20.81 -12.82
N ASP A 312 -15.66 -21.04 -12.32
CA ASP A 312 -14.41 -20.95 -13.08
C ASP A 312 -14.35 -22.06 -14.15
N ALA A 313 -14.59 -23.31 -13.77
CA ALA A 313 -14.59 -24.46 -14.69
C ALA A 313 -15.61 -24.33 -15.84
N ALA A 314 -16.69 -23.57 -15.64
CA ALA A 314 -17.69 -23.29 -16.67
C ALA A 314 -17.19 -22.29 -17.76
N GLY A 315 -15.92 -21.86 -17.72
CA GLY A 315 -15.34 -20.96 -18.71
C GLY A 315 -15.94 -19.55 -18.66
N ARG A 316 -16.44 -19.13 -17.49
CA ARG A 316 -16.92 -17.75 -17.30
C ARG A 316 -15.78 -16.72 -17.22
N ASP A 317 -14.53 -17.17 -17.37
CA ASP A 317 -13.33 -16.41 -17.14
C ASP A 317 -12.28 -16.65 -18.23
N THR A 318 -12.01 -15.62 -19.03
CA THR A 318 -10.78 -15.56 -19.84
C THR A 318 -9.71 -14.86 -18.99
N PRO A 319 -8.49 -15.41 -18.84
CA PRO A 319 -7.43 -14.77 -18.07
C PRO A 319 -7.13 -13.36 -18.57
N LEU A 320 -6.79 -12.44 -17.66
CA LEU A 320 -6.10 -11.20 -18.00
C LEU A 320 -4.82 -11.57 -18.75
N ARG A 321 -4.65 -11.09 -19.99
CA ARG A 321 -3.42 -11.36 -20.72
C ARG A 321 -2.37 -10.40 -20.19
N ALA A 322 -1.23 -10.91 -19.74
CA ALA A 322 -0.06 -10.05 -19.58
C ALA A 322 0.12 -9.23 -20.88
N PRO A 323 0.33 -7.90 -20.80
CA PRO A 323 0.62 -7.11 -21.98
C PRO A 323 1.79 -7.74 -22.72
N ALA A 324 1.67 -7.92 -24.03
CA ALA A 324 2.78 -8.37 -24.86
C ALA A 324 3.84 -7.25 -24.88
N GLY A 325 4.79 -7.30 -23.95
CA GLY A 325 5.77 -6.21 -23.80
C GLY A 325 6.93 -6.54 -22.87
N ASP A 326 6.68 -6.82 -21.59
CA ASP A 326 7.75 -6.70 -20.59
C ASP A 326 7.86 -7.95 -19.70
N ALA A 327 8.34 -9.05 -20.28
CA ALA A 327 9.14 -9.94 -19.45
C ALA A 327 10.36 -9.12 -19.00
N PRO A 328 10.69 -9.03 -17.69
CA PRO A 328 11.82 -8.25 -17.23
C PRO A 328 13.07 -8.76 -17.95
N THR A 329 13.58 -7.98 -18.90
CA THR A 329 14.85 -8.30 -19.54
C THR A 329 15.92 -8.06 -18.49
N VAL A 330 16.42 -9.15 -17.91
CA VAL A 330 17.69 -9.16 -17.19
C VAL A 330 18.75 -8.73 -18.22
N ARG A 331 19.18 -7.46 -18.16
CA ARG A 331 20.37 -6.99 -18.86
C ARG A 331 21.47 -6.71 -17.87
#